data_AF-D5APK6-F1
#
_entry.id   AF-D5APK6-F1
#
_cell.length_a   1.000
_cell.length_b   1.000
_cell.length_c   1.000
_cell.angle_alpha   90.00
_cell.angle_beta   90.00
_cell.angle_gamma   90.00
#
_symmetry.space_group_name_H-M   'P 1'
#
loop_
_entity.id
_entity.type
_entity.pdbx_description
1 polymer ?
#
loop_
_entity_poly.entity_id
_entity_poly.type
_entity_poly.pdbx_seq_one_letter_code
_entity_poly.pdbx_strand_id
1 'polypeptide(L)'
;MTHVPFLIESDHARLRHHLRGIRIVELRQIGGTPEQGAEMMAHLENLGFAVKFRKLERMSPPPLLRIAFRYPGPGTAEMTIAPDVGA
;
A
#
# COMPACT_ATOMS: atom_id res chain seq x y z
N MET A 1 -1.86 16.95 4.92
CA MET A 1 -2.14 15.51 4.86
C MET A 1 -2.28 15.13 3.40
N THR A 2 -1.42 14.27 2.88
CA THR A 2 -1.56 13.76 1.50
C THR A 2 -2.76 12.82 1.45
N HIS A 3 -3.77 13.20 0.67
CA HIS A 3 -4.97 12.41 0.43
C HIS A 3 -4.64 11.32 -0.60
N VAL A 4 -4.98 10.06 -0.31
CA VAL A 4 -4.80 8.95 -1.25
C VAL A 4 -6.20 8.55 -1.74
N PRO A 5 -6.61 8.99 -2.94
CA PRO A 5 -8.02 9.05 -3.33
C PRO A 5 -8.67 7.68 -3.54
N PHE A 6 -7.89 6.62 -3.74
CA PHE A 6 -8.42 5.27 -3.91
C PHE A 6 -8.65 4.52 -2.58
N LEU A 7 -8.21 5.07 -1.44
CA LEU A 7 -8.45 4.47 -0.13
C LEU A 7 -9.89 4.75 0.32
N ILE A 8 -10.54 3.72 0.89
CA ILE A 8 -11.82 3.88 1.60
C ILE A 8 -11.62 3.77 3.11
N GLU A 9 -12.64 4.08 3.90
CA GLU A 9 -12.57 4.07 5.37
C GLU A 9 -12.04 2.74 5.95
N SER A 10 -12.49 1.59 5.41
CA SER A 10 -12.00 0.28 5.84
C SER A 10 -10.50 0.08 5.59
N ASP A 11 -9.94 0.71 4.56
CA ASP A 11 -8.51 0.62 4.27
C ASP A 11 -7.68 1.34 5.32
N HIS A 12 -8.14 2.50 5.81
CA HIS A 12 -7.47 3.21 6.90
C HIS A 12 -7.45 2.39 8.20
N ALA A 13 -8.53 1.67 8.52
CA ALA A 13 -8.55 0.77 9.66
C ALA A 13 -7.52 -0.37 9.50
N ARG A 14 -7.45 -0.97 8.31
CA ARG A 14 -6.47 -2.03 8.00
C ARG A 14 -5.03 -1.53 8.07
N LEU A 15 -4.73 -0.34 7.52
CA LEU A 15 -3.41 0.29 7.60
C LEU A 15 -2.96 0.45 9.05
N ARG A 16 -3.82 1.03 9.91
CA ARG A 16 -3.52 1.22 11.34
C ARG A 16 -3.25 -0.10 12.06
N HIS A 17 -4.03 -1.13 11.77
CA HIS A 17 -3.87 -2.44 12.39
C HIS A 17 -2.58 -3.14 11.93
N HIS A 18 -2.37 -3.24 10.62
CA HIS A 18 -1.30 -4.04 10.02
C HIS A 18 0.08 -3.38 10.07
N LEU A 19 0.16 -2.05 10.20
CA LEU A 19 1.42 -1.31 10.28
C LEU A 19 1.86 -1.04 11.73
N ARG A 20 1.14 -1.56 12.73
CA ARG A 20 1.53 -1.41 14.13
C ARG A 20 2.89 -2.09 14.37
N GLY A 21 3.86 -1.32 14.85
CA GLY A 21 5.23 -1.82 15.10
C GLY A 21 6.09 -1.99 13.85
N ILE A 22 5.59 -1.62 12.67
CA ILE A 22 6.34 -1.60 11.42
C ILE A 22 7.14 -0.29 11.34
N ARG A 23 8.33 -0.36 10.75
CA ARG A 23 9.19 0.80 10.47
C ARG A 23 9.50 0.93 8.99
N ILE A 24 9.59 -0.21 8.29
CA ILE A 24 9.91 -0.29 6.87
C ILE A 24 8.72 -0.85 6.12
N VAL A 25 8.27 -0.15 5.08
CA VAL A 25 7.22 -0.62 4.19
C VAL A 25 7.78 -0.79 2.78
N GLU A 26 7.76 -2.01 2.29
CA GLU A 26 8.02 -2.31 0.88
C GLU A 26 6.69 -2.22 0.13
N LEU A 27 6.43 -1.05 -0.45
CA LEU A 27 5.22 -0.73 -1.18
C LEU A 27 5.29 -1.30 -2.60
N ARG A 28 4.30 -2.12 -2.93
CA ARG A 28 4.14 -2.77 -4.24
C ARG A 28 2.82 -2.34 -4.84
N GLN A 29 2.79 -2.02 -6.13
CA GLN A 29 1.54 -1.65 -6.82
C GLN A 29 1.22 -2.62 -7.95
N ILE A 30 -0.04 -3.05 -8.03
CA ILE A 30 -0.61 -3.82 -9.15
C ILE A 30 -1.70 -2.98 -9.80
N GLY A 31 -1.64 -2.79 -11.13
CA GLY A 31 -2.61 -1.95 -11.84
C GLY A 31 -2.46 -0.46 -11.48
N GLY A 32 -3.46 0.35 -11.80
CA GLY A 32 -3.49 1.79 -11.51
C GLY A 32 -2.42 2.62 -12.21
N THR A 33 -2.45 3.93 -11.95
CA THR A 33 -1.48 4.90 -12.47
C THR A 33 -0.27 5.00 -11.53
N PRO A 34 0.94 5.33 -12.02
CA PRO A 34 2.12 5.53 -11.18
C PRO A 34 1.92 6.58 -10.07
N GLU A 35 1.10 7.59 -10.33
CA GLU A 35 0.82 8.70 -9.42
C GLU A 35 0.13 8.20 -8.15
N GLN A 36 -0.78 7.24 -8.26
CA GLN A 36 -1.45 6.63 -7.10
C GLN A 36 -0.45 5.91 -6.17
N GLY A 37 0.57 5.28 -6.75
CA GLY A 37 1.67 4.68 -5.99
C GLY A 37 2.54 5.73 -5.29
N ALA A 38 2.84 6.83 -5.98
CA ALA A 38 3.59 7.94 -5.42
C ALA A 38 2.83 8.64 -4.28
N GLU A 39 1.53 8.83 -4.42
CA GLU A 39 0.66 9.38 -3.36
C GLU A 39 0.64 8.47 -2.13
N MET A 40 0.52 7.15 -2.33
CA MET A 40 0.56 6.19 -1.24
C MET A 40 1.93 6.16 -0.55
N MET A 41 3.02 6.24 -1.31
CA MET A 41 4.38 6.35 -0.78
C MET A 41 4.52 7.59 0.10
N ALA A 42 4.15 8.76 -0.42
CA ALA A 42 4.21 10.02 0.32
C ALA A 42 3.31 10.01 1.57
N HIS A 43 2.14 9.36 1.50
CA HIS A 43 1.26 9.18 2.65
C HIS A 43 1.93 8.38 3.77
N LEU A 44 2.60 7.26 3.44
CA LEU A 44 3.31 6.42 4.40
C LEU A 44 4.56 7.12 4.97
N GLU A 45 5.31 7.84 4.13
CA GLU A 45 6.45 8.63 4.59
C GLU A 45 6.04 9.71 5.59
N ASN A 46 4.91 10.38 5.35
CA ASN A 46 4.33 11.34 6.29
C ASN A 46 3.87 10.71 7.61
N LEU A 47 3.58 9.40 7.62
CA LEU A 47 3.28 8.64 8.83
C LEU A 47 4.55 8.15 9.56
N GLY A 48 5.74 8.43 9.01
CA GLY A 48 7.03 8.11 9.63
C GLY A 48 7.62 6.76 9.22
N PHE A 49 7.10 6.12 8.16
CA PHE A 49 7.65 4.87 7.65
C PHE A 49 8.79 5.14 6.65
N ALA A 50 9.82 4.30 6.67
CA ALA A 50 10.77 4.22 5.57
C ALA A 50 10.16 3.37 4.45
N VAL A 51 9.97 3.96 3.26
CA VAL A 51 9.25 3.29 2.16
C VAL A 51 10.18 2.96 1.01
N LYS A 52 10.01 1.75 0.45
CA LYS A 52 10.60 1.36 -0.84
C LYS A 52 9.48 1.05 -1.80
N PHE A 53 9.42 1.77 -2.93
CA PHE A 53 8.37 1.58 -3.92
C PHE A 53 8.81 0.71 -5.08
N ARG A 54 7.96 -0.23 -5.49
CA ARG A 54 8.11 -1.02 -6.71
C ARG A 54 6.76 -1.20 -7.41
N LYS A 55 6.67 -0.76 -8.66
CA LYS A 55 5.55 -1.12 -9.54
C LYS A 55 5.69 -2.57 -9.99
N LEU A 56 4.61 -3.34 -9.90
CA LEU A 56 4.50 -4.68 -10.46
C LEU A 56 3.73 -4.64 -11.77
N GLU A 57 3.95 -5.66 -12.60
CA GLU A 57 3.12 -5.91 -13.77
C GLU A 57 1.68 -6.25 -13.38
N ARG A 58 0.79 -6.19 -14.36
CA ARG A 58 -0.63 -6.51 -14.19
C ARG A 58 -0.77 -7.98 -13.77
N MET A 59 -1.58 -8.25 -12.75
CA MET A 59 -1.87 -9.61 -12.29
C MET A 59 -3.09 -10.18 -13.04
N SER A 60 -3.00 -11.44 -13.46
CA SER A 60 -4.13 -12.22 -13.99
C SER A 60 -4.23 -13.55 -13.21
N PRO A 61 -5.37 -13.86 -12.57
CA PRO A 61 -6.59 -13.05 -12.51
C PRO A 61 -6.40 -11.73 -11.72
N PRO A 62 -7.31 -10.74 -11.88
CA PRO A 62 -7.24 -9.49 -11.14
C PRO A 62 -7.22 -9.72 -9.61
N PRO A 63 -6.51 -8.86 -8.85
CA PRO A 63 -6.47 -8.97 -7.40
C PRO A 63 -7.87 -8.80 -6.79
N LEU A 64 -8.18 -9.61 -5.77
CA LEU A 64 -9.47 -9.58 -5.06
C LEU A 64 -9.52 -8.51 -3.97
N LEU A 65 -8.35 -8.03 -3.51
CA LEU A 65 -8.22 -7.08 -2.41
C LEU A 65 -7.42 -5.88 -2.88
N ARG A 66 -7.88 -4.68 -2.50
CA ARG A 66 -7.19 -3.43 -2.76
C ARG A 66 -5.88 -3.30 -1.98
N ILE A 67 -5.83 -3.86 -0.76
CA ILE A 67 -4.63 -3.85 0.09
C ILE A 67 -4.41 -5.24 0.65
N ALA A 68 -3.16 -5.71 0.50
CA ALA A 68 -2.67 -6.94 1.10
C ALA A 68 -1.32 -6.70 1.78
N PHE A 69 -1.08 -7.41 2.90
CA PHE A 69 0.15 -7.33 3.68
C PHE A 69 0.85 -8.69 3.73
N ARG A 70 2.18 -8.65 3.76
CA ARG A 70 3.04 -9.78 4.15
C ARG A 70 4.15 -9.27 5.08
N TYR A 71 4.70 -10.16 5.89
CA TYR A 71 5.66 -9.80 6.94
C TYR A 71 6.93 -10.64 6.79
N PRO A 72 7.86 -10.22 5.92
CA PRO A 72 9.07 -11.00 5.64
C PRO A 72 10.07 -11.01 6.80
N GLY A 73 9.95 -10.09 7.76
CA GLY A 73 10.83 -10.02 8.91
C GLY A 73 10.40 -8.98 9.95
N PRO A 74 11.10 -8.92 11.09
CA PRO A 74 10.77 -8.00 12.17
C PRO A 74 10.79 -6.53 11.74
N GLY A 75 9.71 -5.79 12.03
CA GLY A 75 9.62 -4.36 11.74
C GLY A 75 9.47 -4.00 10.25
N THR A 76 9.29 -5.01 9.38
CA THR A 76 9.15 -4.83 7.93
C THR A 76 7.82 -5.41 7.46
N ALA A 77 7.10 -4.66 6.63
CA ALA A 77 5.92 -5.14 5.93
C ALA A 77 6.08 -4.95 4.43
N GLU A 78 5.79 -6.00 3.65
CA GLU A 78 5.44 -5.82 2.24
C GLU A 78 3.96 -5.46 2.17
N MET A 79 3.66 -4.32 1.54
CA MET A 79 2.29 -3.88 1.32
C MET A 79 2.03 -3.80 -0.17
N THR A 80 1.08 -4.60 -0.65
CA THR A 80 0.62 -4.54 -2.03
C THR A 80 -0.67 -3.73 -2.11
N ILE A 81 -0.68 -2.70 -2.95
CA ILE A 81 -1.85 -1.92 -3.31
C ILE A 81 -2.32 -2.30 -4.72
N ALA A 82 -3.63 -2.33 -4.90
CA ALA A 82 -4.30 -2.54 -6.18
C ALA A 82 -5.40 -1.48 -6.37
N PRO A 83 -5.05 -0.28 -6.88
CA PRO A 83 -5.97 0.86 -6.92
C PRO A 83 -7.25 0.61 -7.71
N ASP A 84 -7.19 -0.27 -8.72
CA ASP A 84 -8.33 -0.59 -9.60
C ASP A 84 -9.36 -1.53 -8.94
N VAL A 85 -9.07 -2.07 -7.75
CA VAL A 85 -9.99 -3.00 -7.07
C VAL A 85 -11.09 -2.21 -6.37
N GLY A 86 -12.32 -2.43 -6.82
CA GLY A 86 -13.51 -1.78 -6.27
C GLY A 86 -13.63 -0.29 -6.61
N ALA A 87 -13.04 0.15 -7.71
CA ALA A 87 -13.33 1.42 -8.38
C ALA A 87 -14.64 1.33 -9.19
#